data_AF-A0A969G6P1-F1
#
_entry.id   AF-A0A969G6P1-F1
#
_cell.length_a   1.000
_cell.length_b   1.000
_cell.length_c   1.000
_cell.angle_alpha   90.00
_cell.angle_beta   90.00
_cell.angle_gamma   90.00
#
_symmetry.space_group_name_H-M   'P 1'
#
loop_
_entity.id
_entity.type
_entity.pdbx_description
1 polymer ?
#
loop_
_entity_poly.entity_id
_entity_poly.type
_entity_poly.pdbx_seq_one_letter_code
_entity_poly.pdbx_strand_id
1 'polypeptide(L)' 'MSEKEDPKLVKFHLRHRLEELYHGLFDELANTKLKERDISNLAQLLLLSKQEGLKPFINHDEESEYLDLYPDDQV' A
#
# COMPACT_ATOMS: atom_id res chain seq x y z
N MET A 1 -30.66 -0.77 12.10
CA MET A 1 -30.48 -0.75 10.63
C MET A 1 -29.00 -0.92 10.39
N SER A 2 -28.55 -1.98 9.72
CA SER A 2 -27.14 -2.08 9.35
C SER A 2 -26.91 -1.07 8.24
N GLU A 3 -26.23 0.04 8.52
CA GLU A 3 -25.72 0.91 7.47
C GLU A 3 -24.89 0.02 6.54
N LYS A 4 -25.26 0.00 5.25
CA LYS A 4 -24.44 -0.68 4.25
C LYS A 4 -23.25 0.24 4.03
N GLU A 5 -22.05 -0.26 4.31
CA GLU A 5 -20.82 0.46 4.02
C GLU A 5 -20.74 0.77 2.53
N ASP A 6 -20.30 1.98 2.20
CA ASP A 6 -20.02 2.37 0.82
C ASP A 6 -18.85 1.51 0.30
N PRO A 7 -19.06 0.72 -0.77
CA PRO A 7 -18.00 -0.11 -1.35
C PRO A 7 -16.73 0.68 -1.69
N LYS A 8 -16.85 1.97 -2.03
CA LYS A 8 -15.71 2.84 -2.30
C LYS A 8 -14.87 3.10 -1.05
N LEU A 9 -15.52 3.40 0.07
CA LEU A 9 -14.84 3.62 1.34
C LEU A 9 -14.15 2.34 1.85
N VAL A 10 -14.79 1.19 1.68
CA VAL A 10 -14.18 -0.12 2.00
C VAL A 10 -12.92 -0.33 1.15
N LYS A 11 -13.00 -0.05 -0.15
CA LYS A 11 -11.87 -0.19 -1.08
C LYS A 11 -10.70 0.73 -0.73
N PHE A 12 -10.98 1.98 -0.36
CA PHE A 12 -9.97 2.93 0.11
C PHE A 12 -9.30 2.46 1.39
N HIS A 13 -10.10 2.01 2.37
CA HIS A 13 -9.56 1.44 3.61
C HIS A 13 -8.65 0.23 3.35
N LEU A 14 -9.07 -0.68 2.46
CA LEU A 14 -8.26 -1.84 2.10
C LEU A 14 -6.96 -1.45 1.39
N ARG A 15 -6.97 -0.47 0.49
CA ARG A 15 -5.74 0.05 -0.13
C ARG A 15 -4.79 0.60 0.92
N HIS A 16 -5.28 1.47 1.81
CA HIS A 16 -4.44 2.08 2.84
C HIS A 16 -3.85 1.03 3.78
N ARG A 17 -4.64 0.05 4.23
CA ARG A 17 -4.12 -1.07 5.03
C ARG A 17 -3.05 -1.88 4.32
N LEU A 18 -3.19 -2.06 3.00
CA LEU A 18 -2.20 -2.75 2.21
C LEU A 18 -0.92 -1.90 2.03
N GLU A 19 -1.06 -0.58 1.89
CA GLU A 19 0.05 0.38 1.88
C GLU A 19 0.86 0.31 3.20
N GLU A 20 0.17 0.39 4.35
CA GLU A 20 0.78 0.25 5.68
C GLU A 20 1.54 -1.09 5.83
N LEU A 21 0.95 -2.18 5.33
CA LEU A 21 1.58 -3.49 5.35
C LEU A 21 2.88 -3.49 4.53
N TYR A 22 2.87 -2.89 3.33
CA TYR A 22 4.08 -2.78 2.53
C TYR A 22 5.16 -1.96 3.25
N HIS A 23 4.81 -0.85 3.90
CA HIS A 23 5.77 -0.09 4.72
C HIS A 23 6.39 -0.94 5.82
N GLY A 24 5.58 -1.70 6.57
CA GLY A 24 6.08 -2.64 7.57
C GLY A 24 7.03 -3.70 7.00
N LEU A 25 6.72 -4.24 5.81
CA LEU A 25 7.58 -5.22 5.15
C LEU A 25 8.92 -4.60 4.68
N PHE A 26 8.92 -3.34 4.23
CA PHE A 26 10.16 -2.63 3.90
C PHE A 26 10.99 -2.33 5.15
N ASP A 27 10.35 -1.94 6.25
CA ASP A 27 11.03 -1.72 7.53
C ASP A 27 11.65 -3.02 8.06
N GLU A 28 10.92 -4.13 7.99
CA GLU A 28 11.44 -5.46 8.34
C GLU A 28 12.66 -5.81 7.49
N LEU A 29 12.58 -5.60 6.17
CA LEU A 29 13.66 -5.88 5.24
C LEU A 29 14.91 -5.04 5.56
N ALA A 30 14.73 -3.75 5.87
CA ALA A 30 15.80 -2.83 6.24
C ALA A 30 16.51 -3.24 7.54
N ASN A 31 15.81 -3.91 8.46
CA ASN A 31 16.35 -4.40 9.73
C ASN A 31 16.96 -5.82 9.65
N THR A 32 16.98 -6.45 8.47
CA THR A 32 17.60 -7.77 8.31
C THR A 32 19.12 -7.72 8.37
N LYS A 33 19.75 -8.87 8.66
CA LYS A 33 21.21 -9.05 8.62
C LYS A 33 21.70 -9.62 7.29
N LEU A 34 20.89 -9.50 6.23
CA LEU A 34 21.24 -9.99 4.90
C LEU A 34 22.34 -9.13 4.27
N LYS A 35 22.96 -9.65 3.21
CA LYS A 35 23.89 -8.85 2.41
C LYS A 35 23.12 -7.80 1.65
N GLU A 36 23.74 -6.64 1.43
CA GLU A 36 23.15 -5.50 0.70
C GLU A 36 22.55 -5.92 -0.65
N ARG A 37 23.26 -6.76 -1.42
CA ARG A 37 22.76 -7.28 -2.69
C ARG A 37 21.44 -8.05 -2.56
N ASP A 38 21.30 -8.85 -1.51
CA ASP A 38 20.10 -9.66 -1.28
C ASP A 38 18.94 -8.77 -0.82
N ILE A 39 19.22 -7.77 0.02
CA ILE A 39 18.26 -6.74 0.44
C ILE A 39 17.72 -5.99 -0.78
N SER A 40 18.60 -5.51 -1.67
CA SER A 40 18.18 -4.77 -2.87
C SER A 40 17.30 -5.62 -3.80
N ASN A 41 17.63 -6.91 -3.98
CA ASN A 41 16.82 -7.81 -4.79
C ASN A 41 15.43 -8.01 -4.18
N LEU A 42 15.35 -8.25 -2.85
CA LEU A 42 14.08 -8.43 -2.15
C LEU A 42 13.25 -7.14 -2.14
N ALA A 43 13.89 -5.99 -1.97
CA ALA A 43 13.22 -4.69 -2.02
C ALA A 43 12.60 -4.44 -3.40
N GLN A 44 13.29 -4.80 -4.47
CA GLN A 44 12.77 -4.69 -5.82
C GLN A 44 11.55 -5.60 -6.05
N LEU A 45 11.58 -6.85 -5.55
CA LEU A 45 10.44 -7.76 -5.62
C LEU A 45 9.24 -7.24 -4.83
N LEU A 46 9.50 -6.70 -3.63
CA LEU A 46 8.47 -6.13 -2.78
C LEU A 46 7.85 -4.87 -3.41
N LEU A 47 8.66 -4.02 -4.03
CA LEU A 47 8.21 -2.83 -4.75
C LEU A 47 7.30 -3.19 -5.93
N LEU A 48 7.68 -4.20 -6.72
CA LEU A 48 6.85 -4.68 -7.82
C LEU A 48 5.52 -5.26 -7.32
N SER A 49 5.56 -6.02 -6.22
CA SER A 49 4.34 -6.52 -5.58
C SER A 49 3.44 -5.37 -5.11
N LYS A 50 4.01 -4.33 -4.48
CA LYS A 50 3.30 -3.12 -4.04
C LYS A 50 2.57 -2.45 -5.20
N GLN A 51 3.29 -2.16 -6.28
CA GLN A 51 2.74 -1.48 -7.45
C GLN A 51 1.57 -2.26 -8.09
N GLU A 52 1.75 -3.56 -8.32
CA GLU A 52 0.71 -4.39 -8.94
C GLU A 52 -0.46 -4.68 -7.99
N GLY A 53 -0.19 -4.81 -6.68
CA GLY A 53 -1.19 -5.10 -5.66
C GLY A 53 -2.13 -3.93 -5.36
N LEU A 54 -1.62 -2.69 -5.40
CA LEU A 54 -2.41 -1.49 -5.08
C LEU A 54 -3.22 -0.96 -6.26
N LYS A 55 -2.72 -1.15 -7.48
CA LYS A 55 -3.33 -0.63 -8.73
C LYS A 55 -4.83 -0.92 -8.89
N PRO A 56 -5.36 -2.11 -8.53
CA PRO A 56 -6.78 -2.41 -8.74
C PRO A 56 -7.72 -1.67 -7.79
N PHE A 57 -7.22 -1.14 -6.67
CA PHE A 57 -8.06 -0.54 -5.64
C PHE A 57 -8.50 0.87 -5.98
N ILE A 58 -7.72 1.66 -6.70
CA ILE A 58 -8.05 3.07 -6.94
C ILE A 58 -7.71 3.42 -8.37
N ASN A 59 -8.68 3.99 -9.08
CA ASN A 59 -8.45 4.56 -10.40
C ASN A 59 -8.05 6.04 -10.28
N HIS A 60 -7.64 6.63 -11.40
CA HIS A 60 -7.15 8.02 -11.41
C HIS A 60 -8.20 9.04 -10.92
N ASP A 61 -9.49 8.83 -11.23
CA ASP A 61 -10.56 9.75 -10.83
C ASP A 61 -10.82 9.72 -9.32
N GLU A 62 -10.47 8.62 -8.66
CA GLU A 62 -10.66 8.39 -7.23
C GLU A 62 -9.44 8.79 -6.38
N GLU A 63 -8.31 9.12 -7.01
CA GLU A 63 -7.03 9.38 -6.35
C GLU A 63 -7.08 10.60 -5.42
N SER A 64 -7.74 11.68 -5.85
CA SER A 64 -7.89 12.88 -5.01
C SER A 64 -8.71 12.58 -3.75
N GLU A 65 -9.86 11.92 -3.90
CA GLU A 65 -10.73 11.58 -2.77
C GLU A 65 -10.08 10.60 -1.79
N TYR A 66 -9.25 9.70 -2.32
CA TYR A 66 -8.44 8.82 -1.50
C TYR A 66 -7.43 9.57 -0.65
N LEU A 67 -6.65 10.45 -1.28
CA LEU A 67 -5.60 11.23 -0.62
C LEU A 67 -6.17 12.24 0.38
N ASP A 68 -7.40 12.71 0.18
CA ASP A 68 -8.10 13.52 1.18
C ASP A 68 -8.37 12.75 2.49
N LEU A 69 -8.58 11.44 2.40
CA LEU A 69 -8.82 10.55 3.55
C LEU A 69 -7.52 10.02 4.16
N TYR A 70 -6.51 9.76 3.33
CA TYR A 70 -5.21 9.20 3.71
C TYR A 70 -4.07 10.04 3.11
N PRO A 71 -3.83 11.26 3.63
CA PRO A 71 -2.84 12.18 3.06
C PRO A 71 -1.40 11.69 3.19
N ASP A 72 -1.12 10.80 4.13
CA ASP A 72 0.21 10.24 4.36
C ASP A 72 0.64 9.24 3.26
N ASP A 73 -0.28 8.82 2.40
CA ASP A 73 0.00 7.88 1.29
C ASP A 73 0.44 8.59 -0.01
N GLN A 74 0.71 9.90 0.08
CA GLN A 74 1.09 10.76 -1.05
C GLN A 74 2.60 10.70 -1.39
N VAL A 75 3.34 9.75 -0.83
CA VAL A 75 4.82 9.72 -0.77
C VAL A 75 5.45 8.79 -1.82
#